data_AF-A0A960QLF6-F1
#
_entry.id   AF-A0A960QLF6-F1
#
_cell.length_a   1.000
_cell.length_b   1.000
_cell.length_c   1.000
_cell.angle_alpha   90.00
_cell.angle_beta   90.00
_cell.angle_gamma   90.00
#
_symmetry.space_group_name_H-M   'P 1'
#
loop_
_entity.id
_entity.type
_entity.pdbx_description
1 polymer ?
#
loop_
_entity_poly.entity_id
_entity_poly.type
_entity_poly.pdbx_seq_one_letter_code
_entity_poly.pdbx_strand_id
1 'polypeptide(L)'
;MARLVGIIVLFSLASGGTQAVAEVVIPGLVSSQLDAELKGQVLIEEMNCVACHAGSPALAETSKKAPRLASVGSRVNPYYLAEFIRNPHGTKAGTTMPDVLSQLKEEERDQAATELLHFLLSQKPNDFDLQVPDAVAASQGERLFRSRGCAACHSPRNENDAELLPQSSVPLGSLEKKYSIMSLAEFLRQPHASRPSGRMPDMRLSGRDLECITHYLLRETRVPGHLDYTMYRGQVWEGLDHDTIEPERAGQVADFSLENLGKIHHHMAVRYEGWLNITQSGRYTFFLQMNGGSLEVDDSPVIQEAPKDRRGMKQLQGSMELATGWRKLRLIYFHTGRDPSLMFEMEGPGFARQAIPASMLSTSVEPIPAFEPIQANAELATRGRKAFGKLGCASCHNDLGVPSAA
;
A
#
# COMPACT_ATOMS: atom_id res chain seq x y z
N MET A 1 -58.92 -11.09 52.21
CA MET A 1 -57.61 -11.58 51.72
C MET A 1 -57.19 -10.72 50.53
N ALA A 2 -55.91 -10.39 50.46
CA ALA A 2 -55.31 -9.17 49.92
C ALA A 2 -55.56 -8.83 48.44
N ARG A 3 -55.70 -7.52 48.17
CA ARG A 3 -55.66 -6.90 46.83
C ARG A 3 -54.20 -6.82 46.35
N LEU A 4 -53.92 -7.32 45.15
CA LEU A 4 -52.65 -7.11 44.45
C LEU A 4 -52.54 -5.66 43.98
N VAL A 5 -51.45 -4.98 44.37
CA VAL A 5 -50.96 -3.75 43.74
C VAL A 5 -49.63 -4.12 43.09
N GLY A 6 -49.59 -4.13 41.76
CA GLY A 6 -48.37 -4.31 40.99
C GLY A 6 -47.60 -3.00 40.89
N ILE A 7 -46.38 -2.95 41.42
CA ILE A 7 -45.43 -1.88 41.20
C ILE A 7 -44.51 -2.32 40.05
N ILE A 8 -44.62 -1.67 38.90
CA ILE A 8 -43.65 -1.78 37.80
C ILE A 8 -42.54 -0.77 38.09
N VAL A 9 -41.35 -1.26 38.42
CA VAL A 9 -40.13 -0.46 38.50
C VAL A 9 -39.47 -0.47 37.12
N LEU A 10 -39.57 0.64 36.38
CA LEU A 10 -38.76 0.87 35.18
C LEU A 10 -37.32 1.20 35.61
N PHE A 11 -36.38 0.28 35.37
CA PHE A 11 -34.96 0.59 35.38
C PHE A 11 -34.58 1.24 34.05
N SER A 12 -34.35 2.56 34.07
CA SER A 12 -33.72 3.26 32.95
C SER A 12 -32.21 3.06 33.05
N LEU A 13 -31.68 2.16 32.23
CA LEU A 13 -30.24 2.01 32.00
C LEU A 13 -29.79 3.17 31.11
N ALA A 14 -29.33 4.25 31.73
CA ALA A 14 -28.56 5.28 31.04
C ALA A 14 -27.16 4.71 30.74
N SER A 15 -27.01 4.08 29.57
CA SER A 15 -25.71 3.72 29.01
C SER A 15 -25.02 5.00 28.52
N GLY A 16 -24.34 5.68 29.44
CA GLY A 16 -23.34 6.68 29.10
C GLY A 16 -22.18 6.00 28.40
N GLY A 17 -22.20 5.99 27.06
CA GLY A 17 -21.06 5.57 26.26
C GLY A 17 -19.93 6.57 26.46
N THR A 18 -18.99 6.26 27.35
CA THR A 18 -17.66 6.88 27.33
C THR A 18 -17.02 6.52 26.01
N GLN A 19 -16.98 7.47 25.07
CA GLN A 19 -16.06 7.39 23.94
C GLN A 19 -14.66 7.25 24.54
N ALA A 20 -14.05 6.08 24.36
CA ALA A 20 -12.66 5.88 24.72
C ALA A 20 -11.83 6.79 23.80
N VAL A 21 -11.45 7.96 24.33
CA VAL A 21 -10.45 8.80 23.69
C VAL A 21 -9.17 7.95 23.69
N ALA A 22 -8.66 7.59 22.52
CA ALA A 22 -7.45 6.79 22.40
C ALA A 22 -6.31 7.55 23.11
N GLU A 23 -5.98 7.13 24.33
CA GLU A 23 -4.99 7.80 25.17
C GLU A 23 -3.62 7.76 24.47
N VAL A 24 -2.90 8.89 24.48
CA VAL A 24 -1.58 8.93 23.84
C VAL A 24 -0.61 8.16 24.72
N VAL A 25 -0.29 6.93 24.32
CA VAL A 25 0.66 6.07 25.04
C VAL A 25 2.07 6.35 24.55
N ILE A 26 2.96 6.78 25.46
CA ILE A 26 4.41 6.81 25.21
C ILE A 26 4.97 5.41 25.51
N PRO A 27 5.43 4.65 24.49
CA PRO A 27 5.94 3.29 24.68
C PRO A 27 7.09 3.25 25.69
N GLY A 28 7.00 2.32 26.63
CA GLY A 28 8.00 2.11 27.69
C GLY A 28 7.86 3.05 28.90
N LEU A 29 7.06 4.13 28.81
CA LEU A 29 6.91 5.07 29.93
C LEU A 29 6.05 4.48 31.05
N VAL A 30 4.91 3.87 30.70
CA VAL A 30 3.97 3.29 31.65
C VAL A 30 4.60 2.16 32.47
N SER A 31 5.44 1.34 31.84
CA SER A 31 6.14 0.22 32.48
C SER A 31 7.48 0.62 33.14
N SER A 32 7.89 1.88 33.05
CA SER A 32 9.17 2.33 33.58
C SER A 32 9.18 2.47 35.11
N GLN A 33 10.35 2.21 35.71
CA GLN A 33 10.63 2.45 37.14
C GLN A 33 11.08 3.90 37.42
N LEU A 34 10.88 4.81 36.47
CA LEU A 34 11.19 6.23 36.67
C LEU A 34 10.29 6.83 37.77
N ASP A 35 10.84 7.77 38.53
CA ASP A 35 10.06 8.58 39.45
C ASP A 35 9.06 9.48 38.71
N ALA A 36 8.15 10.10 39.46
CA ALA A 36 7.07 10.90 38.88
C ALA A 36 7.58 12.16 38.15
N GLU A 37 8.69 12.74 38.62
CA GLU A 37 9.27 13.95 38.04
C GLU A 37 9.87 13.65 36.66
N LEU A 38 10.69 12.60 36.55
CA LEU A 38 11.26 12.15 35.28
C LEU A 38 10.17 11.67 34.32
N LYS A 39 9.11 11.01 34.81
CA LYS A 39 7.96 10.67 33.98
C LYS A 39 7.28 11.91 33.40
N GLY A 40 7.10 12.95 34.21
CA GLY A 40 6.58 14.24 33.77
C GLY A 40 7.45 14.89 32.70
N GLN A 41 8.76 14.87 32.89
CA GLN A 41 9.72 15.40 31.91
C GLN A 41 9.63 14.66 30.56
N VAL A 42 9.61 13.32 30.57
CA VAL A 42 9.47 12.52 29.33
C VAL A 42 8.16 12.85 28.61
N LEU A 43 7.06 13.07 29.33
CA LEU A 43 5.79 13.48 28.72
C LEU A 43 5.89 14.85 28.03
N ILE A 44 6.51 15.83 28.70
CA ILE A 44 6.71 17.18 28.15
C ILE A 44 7.53 17.11 26.85
N GLU A 45 8.61 16.33 26.84
CA GLU A 45 9.51 16.18 25.70
C GLU A 45 8.86 15.40 24.55
N GLU A 46 8.21 14.27 24.82
CA GLU A 46 7.60 13.40 23.78
C GLU A 46 6.33 13.99 23.16
N MET A 47 5.58 14.77 23.92
CA MET A 47 4.40 15.50 23.45
C MET A 47 4.74 16.89 22.92
N ASN A 48 6.00 17.30 23.03
CA ASN A 48 6.51 18.60 22.56
C ASN A 48 5.70 19.79 23.12
N CYS A 49 5.34 19.75 24.42
CA CYS A 49 4.51 20.79 25.05
C CYS A 49 5.12 22.19 24.94
N VAL A 50 6.45 22.26 24.91
CA VAL A 50 7.24 23.50 24.78
C VAL A 50 7.16 24.15 23.40
N ALA A 51 6.53 23.50 22.42
CA ALA A 51 6.22 24.13 21.13
C ALA A 51 5.25 25.31 21.28
N CYS A 52 4.37 25.26 22.29
CA CYS A 52 3.36 26.29 22.56
C CYS A 52 3.49 26.90 23.96
N HIS A 53 3.93 26.13 24.95
CA HIS A 53 4.05 26.62 26.32
C HIS A 53 5.49 27.08 26.62
N ALA A 54 5.62 28.14 27.41
CA ALA A 54 6.93 28.60 27.87
C ALA A 54 7.64 27.48 28.64
N GLY A 55 8.91 27.24 28.29
CA GLY A 55 9.76 26.22 28.90
C GLY A 55 11.21 26.67 28.97
N SER A 56 12.05 25.90 29.67
CA SER A 56 13.48 26.18 29.71
C SER A 56 14.11 25.89 28.33
N PRO A 57 15.19 26.59 27.94
CA PRO A 57 15.92 26.29 26.70
C PRO A 57 16.36 24.82 26.61
N ALA A 58 16.76 24.23 27.73
CA ALA A 58 17.16 22.82 27.79
C ALA A 58 16.01 21.85 27.44
N LEU A 59 14.78 22.13 27.88
CA LEU A 59 13.60 21.34 27.52
C LEU A 59 13.23 21.53 26.04
N ALA A 60 13.38 22.74 25.50
CA ALA A 60 13.14 23.01 24.08
C ALA A 60 14.13 22.26 23.16
N GLU A 61 15.39 22.12 23.57
CA GLU A 61 16.42 21.40 22.79
C GLU A 61 16.20 19.88 22.76
N THR A 62 15.70 19.31 23.85
CA THR A 62 15.48 17.87 24.03
C THR A 62 14.11 17.41 23.54
N SER A 63 13.16 18.33 23.42
CA SER A 63 11.80 18.02 22.98
C SER A 63 11.73 17.49 21.55
N LYS A 64 10.77 16.60 21.33
CA LYS A 64 10.57 15.89 20.08
C LYS A 64 10.22 16.86 18.93
N LYS A 65 11.04 16.83 17.88
CA LYS A 65 10.81 17.59 16.66
C LYS A 65 9.74 16.92 15.80
N ALA A 66 8.78 17.70 15.34
CA ALA A 66 7.71 17.21 14.48
C ALA A 66 8.25 16.72 13.12
N PRO A 67 7.51 15.86 12.40
CA PRO A 67 7.85 15.49 11.04
C PRO A 67 7.97 16.71 10.12
N ARG A 68 8.97 16.69 9.23
CA ARG A 68 9.12 17.70 8.19
C ARG A 68 8.02 17.56 7.14
N LEU A 69 7.46 18.68 6.69
CA LEU A 69 6.34 18.72 5.75
C LEU A 69 6.70 19.25 4.35
N ALA A 70 7.89 19.82 4.14
CA ALA A 70 8.26 20.49 2.88
C ALA A 70 8.16 19.61 1.63
N SER A 71 8.27 18.29 1.78
CA SER A 71 8.08 17.29 0.71
C SER A 71 6.99 16.26 1.06
N VAL A 72 5.98 16.63 1.84
CA VAL A 72 4.95 15.66 2.25
C VAL A 72 4.09 15.19 1.08
N GLY A 73 3.85 16.05 0.08
CA GLY A 73 3.06 15.72 -1.11
C GLY A 73 3.56 14.47 -1.83
N SER A 74 4.87 14.38 -2.10
CA SER A 74 5.46 13.20 -2.75
C SER A 74 5.61 11.98 -1.86
N ARG A 75 5.47 12.15 -0.53
CA ARG A 75 5.76 11.07 0.44
C ARG A 75 4.52 10.34 0.93
N VAL A 76 3.40 11.03 1.04
CA VAL A 76 2.18 10.54 1.68
C VAL A 76 1.02 10.68 0.73
N ASN A 77 0.20 9.63 0.62
CA ASN A 77 -1.03 9.64 -0.16
C ASN A 77 -1.88 10.87 0.22
N PRO A 78 -2.21 11.76 -0.74
CA PRO A 78 -3.00 12.97 -0.48
C PRO A 78 -4.35 12.71 0.20
N TYR A 79 -5.02 11.60 -0.12
CA TYR A 79 -6.30 11.23 0.51
C TYR A 79 -6.12 10.85 1.98
N TYR A 80 -5.08 10.07 2.30
CA TYR A 80 -4.70 9.77 3.68
C TYR A 80 -4.29 11.03 4.44
N LEU A 81 -3.54 11.93 3.79
CA LEU A 81 -3.09 13.18 4.38
C LEU A 81 -4.29 14.09 4.74
N ALA A 82 -5.29 14.19 3.86
CA ALA A 82 -6.52 14.94 4.12
C ALA A 82 -7.26 14.39 5.34
N GLU A 83 -7.46 13.07 5.39
CA GLU A 83 -8.13 12.39 6.51
C GLU A 83 -7.36 12.58 7.83
N PHE A 84 -6.04 12.44 7.78
CA PHE A 84 -5.17 12.57 8.94
C PHE A 84 -5.13 14.00 9.49
N ILE A 85 -5.19 15.03 8.64
CA ILE A 85 -5.29 16.43 9.10
C ILE A 85 -6.65 16.68 9.74
N ARG A 86 -7.72 16.11 9.16
CA ARG A 86 -9.09 16.26 9.63
C ARG A 86 -9.35 15.57 10.97
N ASN A 87 -8.80 14.36 11.15
CA ASN A 87 -9.00 13.53 12.34
C ASN A 87 -7.76 12.66 12.62
N PRO A 88 -6.69 13.24 13.21
CA PRO A 88 -5.42 12.53 13.36
C PRO A 88 -5.53 11.26 14.19
N HIS A 89 -6.30 11.28 15.29
CA HIS A 89 -6.44 10.15 16.20
C HIS A 89 -7.36 9.04 15.63
N GLY A 90 -8.36 9.39 14.82
CA GLY A 90 -9.19 8.42 14.11
C GLY A 90 -8.47 7.76 12.93
N THR A 91 -7.63 8.50 12.21
CA THR A 91 -6.88 7.96 11.06
C THR A 91 -5.61 7.21 11.48
N LYS A 92 -4.95 7.62 12.57
CA LYS A 92 -3.80 6.90 13.14
C LYS A 92 -3.87 6.88 14.66
N ALA A 93 -4.35 5.77 15.20
CA ALA A 93 -4.33 5.52 16.64
C ALA A 93 -2.91 5.69 17.22
N GLY A 94 -2.83 6.31 18.39
CA GLY A 94 -1.56 6.55 19.11
C GLY A 94 -0.65 7.60 18.47
N THR A 95 -1.13 8.39 17.49
CA THR A 95 -0.37 9.54 16.98
C THR A 95 -0.16 10.60 18.08
N THR A 96 1.02 11.21 18.11
CA THR A 96 1.32 12.37 18.99
C THR A 96 0.99 13.70 18.33
N MET A 97 0.46 13.71 17.11
CA MET A 97 -0.07 14.94 16.49
C MET A 97 -1.40 15.29 17.17
N PRO A 98 -1.53 16.49 17.77
CA PRO A 98 -2.78 16.91 18.38
C PRO A 98 -3.85 17.17 17.33
N ASP A 99 -5.11 16.98 17.71
CA ASP A 99 -6.26 17.40 16.91
C ASP A 99 -6.51 18.91 17.05
N VAL A 100 -5.77 19.68 16.26
CA VAL A 100 -5.84 21.14 16.20
C VAL A 100 -7.15 21.66 15.57
N LEU A 101 -7.94 20.79 14.94
CA LEU A 101 -9.22 21.15 14.32
C LEU A 101 -10.44 20.69 15.13
N SER A 102 -10.23 20.06 16.29
CA SER A 102 -11.29 19.50 17.15
C SER A 102 -12.36 20.52 17.54
N GLN A 103 -11.98 21.80 17.74
CA GLN A 103 -12.89 22.86 18.17
C GLN A 103 -13.73 23.48 17.03
N LEU A 104 -13.40 23.15 15.77
CA LEU A 104 -14.15 23.63 14.61
C LEU A 104 -15.42 22.81 14.40
N LYS A 105 -16.46 23.44 13.85
CA LYS A 105 -17.65 22.72 13.36
C LYS A 105 -17.28 21.85 12.16
N GLU A 106 -18.06 20.81 11.89
CA GLU A 106 -17.75 19.83 10.83
C GLU A 106 -17.45 20.49 9.46
N GLU A 107 -18.28 21.42 8.99
CA GLU A 107 -18.05 22.12 7.71
C GLU A 107 -16.76 22.97 7.72
N GLU A 108 -16.49 23.66 8.82
CA GLU A 108 -15.28 24.48 8.99
C GLU A 108 -14.02 23.60 9.08
N ARG A 109 -14.13 22.43 9.71
CA ARG A 109 -13.08 21.42 9.81
C ARG A 109 -12.75 20.84 8.43
N ASP A 110 -13.77 20.51 7.64
CA ASP A 110 -13.60 20.00 6.26
C ASP A 110 -12.91 21.03 5.36
N GLN A 111 -13.37 22.28 5.46
CA GLN A 111 -12.78 23.38 4.72
C GLN A 111 -11.32 23.61 5.13
N ALA A 112 -11.03 23.67 6.43
CA ALA A 112 -9.69 23.86 6.94
C ALA A 112 -8.75 22.71 6.52
N ALA A 113 -9.19 21.46 6.64
CA ALA A 113 -8.40 20.29 6.23
C ALA A 113 -8.09 20.32 4.72
N THR A 114 -9.07 20.69 3.90
CA THR A 114 -8.90 20.83 2.44
C THR A 114 -7.89 21.93 2.09
N GLU A 115 -8.02 23.10 2.71
CA GLU A 115 -7.09 24.22 2.50
C GLU A 115 -5.66 23.88 2.93
N LEU A 116 -5.51 23.27 4.11
CA LEU A 116 -4.23 22.79 4.63
C LEU A 116 -3.60 21.76 3.69
N LEU A 117 -4.38 20.78 3.19
CA LEU A 117 -3.93 19.81 2.21
C LEU A 117 -3.35 20.51 0.98
N HIS A 118 -4.11 21.40 0.33
CA HIS A 118 -3.64 22.07 -0.88
C HIS A 118 -2.40 22.93 -0.64
N PHE A 119 -2.26 23.54 0.54
CA PHE A 119 -1.03 24.23 0.92
C PHE A 119 0.16 23.26 1.04
N LEU A 120 -0.02 22.11 1.67
CA LEU A 120 1.04 21.11 1.79
C LEU A 120 1.45 20.51 0.44
N LEU A 121 0.49 20.29 -0.46
CA LEU A 121 0.74 19.81 -1.81
C LEU A 121 1.42 20.88 -2.70
N SER A 122 1.35 22.17 -2.34
CA SER A 122 1.97 23.25 -3.12
C SER A 122 3.44 23.52 -2.76
N GLN A 123 4.00 22.85 -1.74
CA GLN A 123 5.35 23.18 -1.24
C GLN A 123 6.45 22.77 -2.20
N LYS A 124 6.30 21.59 -2.80
CA LYS A 124 7.21 20.98 -3.78
C LYS A 124 6.36 20.22 -4.80
N PRO A 125 6.93 19.83 -5.96
CA PRO A 125 6.25 18.95 -6.90
C PRO A 125 5.65 17.75 -6.17
N ASN A 126 4.35 17.55 -6.38
CA ASN A 126 3.60 16.40 -5.86
C ASN A 126 3.51 15.34 -6.97
N ASP A 127 4.41 14.37 -6.91
CA ASP A 127 4.53 13.24 -7.84
C ASP A 127 4.16 11.90 -7.15
N PHE A 128 3.37 11.95 -6.07
CA PHE A 128 2.87 10.72 -5.46
C PHE A 128 2.02 9.94 -6.44
N ASP A 129 2.34 8.67 -6.59
CA ASP A 129 1.57 7.71 -7.37
C ASP A 129 1.69 6.32 -6.75
N LEU A 130 0.69 5.47 -6.95
CA LEU A 130 0.68 4.09 -6.46
C LEU A 130 1.35 3.17 -7.48
N GLN A 131 2.22 2.28 -7.00
CA GLN A 131 2.85 1.25 -7.84
C GLN A 131 2.36 -0.14 -7.44
N VAL A 132 2.30 -1.03 -8.44
CA VAL A 132 2.05 -2.45 -8.24
C VAL A 132 3.14 -3.04 -7.34
N PRO A 133 2.79 -3.76 -6.27
CA PRO A 133 3.77 -4.53 -5.52
C PRO A 133 4.29 -5.73 -6.32
N ASP A 134 5.60 -5.94 -6.35
CA ASP A 134 6.21 -7.18 -6.82
C ASP A 134 6.03 -8.27 -5.75
N ALA A 135 5.15 -9.24 -6.02
CA ALA A 135 4.86 -10.35 -5.12
C ALA A 135 6.09 -11.23 -4.83
N VAL A 136 7.02 -11.38 -5.79
CA VAL A 136 8.26 -12.14 -5.58
C VAL A 136 9.17 -11.39 -4.62
N ALA A 137 9.33 -10.08 -4.82
CA ALA A 137 10.09 -9.24 -3.91
C ALA A 137 9.45 -9.19 -2.51
N ALA A 138 8.11 -9.16 -2.42
CA ALA A 138 7.37 -9.20 -1.16
C ALA A 138 7.62 -10.50 -0.37
N SER A 139 7.61 -11.66 -1.04
CA SER A 139 7.92 -12.95 -0.39
C SER A 139 9.37 -12.99 0.14
N GLN A 140 10.33 -12.39 -0.58
CA GLN A 140 11.70 -12.24 -0.07
C GLN A 140 11.75 -11.25 1.10
N GLY A 141 11.01 -10.16 1.00
CA GLY A 141 10.90 -9.09 1.99
C GLY A 141 10.37 -9.56 3.34
N GLU A 142 9.44 -10.53 3.36
CA GLU A 142 8.96 -11.11 4.62
C GLU A 142 10.09 -11.74 5.44
N ARG A 143 10.95 -12.51 4.79
CA ARG A 143 12.09 -13.15 5.47
C ARG A 143 13.09 -12.10 5.95
N LEU A 144 13.35 -11.11 5.09
CA LEU A 144 14.26 -10.01 5.40
C LEU A 144 13.76 -9.11 6.52
N PHE A 145 12.45 -8.86 6.61
CA PHE A 145 11.85 -8.10 7.71
C PHE A 145 12.21 -8.71 9.08
N ARG A 146 12.24 -10.04 9.16
CA ARG A 146 12.66 -10.77 10.37
C ARG A 146 14.17 -10.73 10.56
N SER A 147 14.94 -11.08 9.52
CA SER A 147 16.40 -11.21 9.63
C SER A 147 17.14 -9.87 9.74
N ARG A 148 16.54 -8.76 9.31
CA ARG A 148 17.09 -7.40 9.41
C ARG A 148 16.68 -6.68 10.70
N GLY A 149 15.97 -7.35 11.61
CA GLY A 149 15.64 -6.81 12.93
C GLY A 149 14.41 -5.90 12.99
N CYS A 150 13.66 -5.74 11.90
CA CYS A 150 12.41 -4.96 11.91
C CYS A 150 11.42 -5.55 12.94
N ALA A 151 11.39 -6.88 13.02
CA ALA A 151 10.56 -7.64 13.95
C ALA A 151 10.87 -7.38 15.45
N ALA A 152 11.99 -6.74 15.79
CA ALA A 152 12.32 -6.38 17.17
C ALA A 152 11.42 -5.26 17.72
N CYS A 153 10.90 -4.40 16.83
CA CYS A 153 10.04 -3.28 17.20
C CYS A 153 8.67 -3.34 16.53
N HIS A 154 8.58 -3.87 15.31
CA HIS A 154 7.34 -3.92 14.54
C HIS A 154 6.83 -5.35 14.45
N SER A 155 5.54 -5.56 14.69
CA SER A 155 4.96 -6.89 14.58
C SER A 155 5.08 -7.41 13.14
N PRO A 156 5.56 -8.64 12.92
CA PRO A 156 5.37 -9.33 11.65
C PRO A 156 3.86 -9.50 11.35
N ARG A 157 3.54 -9.67 10.08
CA ARG A 157 2.17 -9.90 9.61
C ARG A 157 1.97 -11.33 9.13
N ASN A 158 0.78 -11.87 9.34
CA ASN A 158 0.39 -13.18 8.79
C ASN A 158 -0.08 -13.06 7.33
N GLU A 159 -0.61 -14.17 6.78
CA GLU A 159 -1.15 -14.25 5.41
C GLU A 159 -2.37 -13.35 5.18
N ASN A 160 -3.11 -13.01 6.25
CA ASN A 160 -4.25 -12.09 6.21
C ASN A 160 -3.84 -10.64 6.54
N ASP A 161 -2.54 -10.33 6.48
CA ASP A 161 -1.95 -9.04 6.79
C ASP A 161 -2.17 -8.52 8.23
N ALA A 162 -2.63 -9.38 9.14
CA ALA A 162 -2.83 -9.01 10.53
C ALA A 162 -1.50 -9.06 11.31
N GLU A 163 -1.26 -8.03 12.13
CA GLU A 163 -0.12 -7.97 13.06
C GLU A 163 -0.23 -9.09 14.11
N LEU A 164 0.80 -9.93 14.20
CA LEU A 164 0.88 -11.07 15.12
C LEU A 164 1.10 -10.70 16.60
N LEU A 165 1.76 -9.58 16.88
CA LEU A 165 2.22 -9.15 18.21
C LEU A 165 1.89 -7.66 18.47
N PRO A 166 0.63 -7.21 18.33
CA PRO A 166 0.29 -5.78 18.36
C PRO A 166 0.52 -5.12 19.72
N GLN A 167 0.43 -5.87 20.82
CA GLN A 167 0.55 -5.32 22.18
C GLN A 167 1.99 -4.98 22.60
N SER A 168 2.98 -5.66 22.01
CA SER A 168 4.40 -5.49 22.32
C SER A 168 5.19 -4.87 21.17
N SER A 169 4.49 -4.31 20.18
CA SER A 169 5.11 -3.73 19.00
C SER A 169 4.66 -2.29 18.78
N VAL A 170 5.41 -1.56 17.96
CA VAL A 170 4.99 -0.30 17.37
C VAL A 170 4.12 -0.65 16.16
N PRO A 171 2.79 -0.43 16.21
CA PRO A 171 1.90 -0.82 15.13
C PRO A 171 2.21 -0.01 13.87
N LEU A 172 2.27 -0.70 12.74
CA LEU A 172 2.45 -0.11 11.43
C LEU A 172 1.11 0.37 10.86
N GLY A 173 0.02 -0.38 11.14
CA GLY A 173 -1.32 -0.12 10.59
C GLY A 173 -1.36 -0.26 9.06
N SER A 174 -2.41 0.23 8.42
CA SER A 174 -2.55 0.18 6.94
C SER A 174 -1.54 1.08 6.21
N LEU A 175 -0.35 0.58 5.91
CA LEU A 175 0.69 1.32 5.21
C LEU A 175 0.35 1.55 3.73
N GLU A 176 -0.38 0.62 3.12
CA GLU A 176 -0.89 0.64 1.75
C GLU A 176 -1.81 1.84 1.47
N LYS A 177 -2.48 2.36 2.50
CA LYS A 177 -3.29 3.58 2.40
C LYS A 177 -2.43 4.85 2.41
N LYS A 178 -1.22 4.78 2.97
CA LYS A 178 -0.40 5.96 3.31
C LYS A 178 0.77 6.17 2.37
N TYR A 179 1.45 5.11 1.98
CA TYR A 179 2.71 5.18 1.23
C TYR A 179 2.57 4.50 -0.13
N SER A 180 3.40 4.95 -1.06
CA SER A 180 3.69 4.24 -2.30
C SER A 180 4.97 3.42 -2.15
N ILE A 181 5.28 2.54 -3.11
CA ILE A 181 6.54 1.78 -3.12
C ILE A 181 7.71 2.76 -3.06
N MET A 182 7.71 3.77 -3.92
CA MET A 182 8.80 4.76 -3.96
C MET A 182 8.92 5.54 -2.64
N SER A 183 7.80 5.98 -2.06
CA SER A 183 7.86 6.83 -0.86
C SER A 183 8.20 6.07 0.41
N LEU A 184 7.73 4.81 0.55
CA LEU A 184 8.12 3.96 1.67
C LEU A 184 9.59 3.55 1.55
N ALA A 185 10.05 3.20 0.34
CA ALA A 185 11.45 2.90 0.08
C ALA A 185 12.37 4.05 0.52
N GLU A 186 12.03 5.29 0.16
CA GLU A 186 12.80 6.46 0.60
C GLU A 186 12.74 6.68 2.11
N PHE A 187 11.58 6.46 2.74
CA PHE A 187 11.47 6.54 4.19
C PHE A 187 12.33 5.50 4.90
N LEU A 188 12.37 4.25 4.42
CA LEU A 188 13.22 3.20 4.99
C LEU A 188 14.71 3.48 4.76
N ARG A 189 15.06 4.15 3.67
CA ARG A 189 16.44 4.55 3.36
C ARG A 189 16.98 5.58 4.35
N GLN A 190 16.18 6.60 4.67
CA GLN A 190 16.58 7.73 5.51
C GLN A 190 15.42 8.22 6.39
N PRO A 191 15.02 7.47 7.43
CA PRO A 191 13.83 7.80 8.22
C PRO A 191 13.94 9.19 8.89
N HIS A 192 15.12 9.54 9.37
CA HIS A 192 15.38 10.80 10.08
C HIS A 192 15.36 12.03 9.17
N ALA A 193 15.48 11.87 7.85
CA ALA A 193 15.36 12.99 6.92
C ALA A 193 13.96 13.62 6.98
N SER A 194 12.94 12.78 7.19
CA SER A 194 11.54 13.22 7.31
C SER A 194 11.03 13.26 8.75
N ARG A 195 11.59 12.46 9.66
CA ARG A 195 11.22 12.40 11.08
C ARG A 195 12.48 12.55 11.95
N PRO A 196 12.95 13.78 12.20
CA PRO A 196 14.21 14.01 12.92
C PRO A 196 14.25 13.41 14.33
N SER A 197 13.10 13.32 15.01
CA SER A 197 12.95 12.66 16.32
C SER A 197 12.22 11.31 16.21
N GLY A 198 12.30 10.65 15.05
CA GLY A 198 11.79 9.28 14.87
C GLY A 198 12.62 8.27 15.66
N ARG A 199 11.96 7.28 16.27
CA ARG A 199 12.63 6.20 17.01
C ARG A 199 13.14 5.05 16.13
N MET A 200 12.65 4.95 14.91
CA MET A 200 13.13 3.96 13.95
C MET A 200 14.52 4.39 13.46
N PRO A 201 15.59 3.64 13.76
CA PRO A 201 16.92 4.01 13.34
C PRO A 201 17.09 3.88 11.82
N ASP A 202 18.14 4.49 11.29
CA ASP A 202 18.63 4.16 9.96
C ASP A 202 19.20 2.73 9.99
N MET A 203 18.47 1.81 9.35
CA MET A 203 18.79 0.38 9.32
C MET A 203 19.94 0.04 8.36
N ARG A 204 20.43 1.02 7.56
CA ARG A 204 21.50 0.85 6.56
C ARG A 204 21.28 -0.35 5.64
N LEU A 205 20.03 -0.53 5.19
CA LEU A 205 19.63 -1.63 4.31
C LEU A 205 20.33 -1.52 2.95
N SER A 206 20.67 -2.67 2.35
CA SER A 206 21.08 -2.69 0.96
C SER A 206 19.90 -2.29 0.05
N GLY A 207 20.17 -1.81 -1.16
CA GLY A 207 19.10 -1.40 -2.09
C GLY A 207 18.09 -2.52 -2.35
N ARG A 208 18.56 -3.77 -2.48
CA ARG A 208 17.70 -4.94 -2.69
C ARG A 208 16.90 -5.31 -1.45
N ASP A 209 17.51 -5.32 -0.26
CA ASP A 209 16.77 -5.64 0.96
C ASP A 209 15.64 -4.62 1.21
N LEU A 210 15.97 -3.34 1.00
CA LEU A 210 15.04 -2.25 1.13
C LEU A 210 13.85 -2.40 0.19
N GLU A 211 14.10 -2.63 -1.11
CA GLU A 211 13.07 -2.88 -2.12
C GLU A 211 12.16 -4.05 -1.72
N CYS A 212 12.74 -5.21 -1.37
CA CYS A 212 11.98 -6.38 -0.97
C CYS A 212 11.11 -6.10 0.28
N ILE A 213 11.68 -5.50 1.32
CA ILE A 213 10.94 -5.15 2.54
C ILE A 213 9.82 -4.14 2.24
N THR A 214 10.06 -3.17 1.36
CA THR A 214 9.02 -2.23 0.91
C THR A 214 7.87 -2.95 0.23
N HIS A 215 8.15 -3.85 -0.71
CA HIS A 215 7.10 -4.65 -1.38
C HIS A 215 6.35 -5.55 -0.40
N TYR A 216 7.03 -6.12 0.60
CA TYR A 216 6.38 -6.88 1.67
C TYR A 216 5.40 -6.02 2.47
N LEU A 217 5.83 -4.84 2.90
CA LEU A 217 5.01 -3.92 3.70
C LEU A 217 3.84 -3.29 2.93
N LEU A 218 3.88 -3.34 1.60
CA LEU A 218 2.86 -2.76 0.71
C LEU A 218 2.20 -3.81 -0.19
N ARG A 219 2.31 -5.11 0.12
CA ARG A 219 1.72 -6.20 -0.67
C ARG A 219 0.19 -6.10 -0.83
N GLU A 220 -0.48 -5.39 0.07
CA GLU A 220 -1.91 -5.13 0.01
C GLU A 220 -2.29 -3.91 -0.85
N THR A 221 -1.31 -3.18 -1.40
CA THR A 221 -1.60 -2.13 -2.38
C THR A 221 -2.25 -2.76 -3.61
N ARG A 222 -3.45 -2.28 -3.94
CA ARG A 222 -4.19 -2.65 -5.13
C ARG A 222 -4.19 -1.47 -6.09
N VAL A 223 -3.84 -1.75 -7.34
CA VAL A 223 -3.94 -0.82 -8.45
C VAL A 223 -4.67 -1.52 -9.60
N PRO A 224 -5.48 -0.81 -10.39
CA PRO A 224 -6.14 -1.41 -11.55
C PRO A 224 -5.09 -1.90 -12.55
N GLY A 225 -5.35 -3.08 -13.11
CA GLY A 225 -4.47 -3.70 -14.09
C GLY A 225 -5.22 -4.72 -14.94
N HIS A 226 -4.57 -5.20 -16.00
CA HIS A 226 -5.18 -6.14 -16.95
C HIS A 226 -4.76 -7.58 -16.65
N LEU A 227 -3.46 -7.83 -16.47
CA LEU A 227 -2.92 -9.14 -16.13
C LEU A 227 -1.82 -8.99 -15.08
N ASP A 228 -1.82 -9.88 -14.10
CA ASP A 228 -0.65 -10.12 -13.27
C ASP A 228 0.29 -11.06 -14.03
N TYR A 229 1.59 -10.88 -13.83
CA TYR A 229 2.58 -11.83 -14.32
C TYR A 229 3.59 -12.19 -13.23
N THR A 230 4.18 -13.37 -13.38
CA THR A 230 5.39 -13.76 -12.65
C THR A 230 6.40 -14.33 -13.64
N MET A 231 7.61 -13.78 -13.62
CA MET A 231 8.75 -14.29 -14.37
C MET A 231 9.55 -15.27 -13.52
N TYR A 232 10.01 -16.33 -14.16
CA TYR A 232 10.80 -17.38 -13.57
C TYR A 232 12.07 -17.58 -14.37
N ARG A 233 13.13 -18.01 -13.69
CA ARG A 233 14.41 -18.39 -14.28
C ARG A 233 14.83 -19.77 -13.78
N GLY A 234 15.63 -20.47 -14.56
CA GLY A 234 16.16 -21.80 -14.20
C GLY A 234 16.03 -22.80 -15.33
N GLN A 235 16.04 -24.10 -15.02
CA GLN A 235 15.83 -25.16 -16.03
C GLN A 235 14.34 -25.29 -16.40
N VAL A 236 13.73 -24.23 -16.94
CA VAL A 236 12.28 -24.11 -17.14
C VAL A 236 11.69 -25.19 -18.06
N TRP A 237 12.52 -25.94 -18.78
CA TRP A 237 12.08 -27.11 -19.55
C TRP A 237 11.68 -28.31 -18.71
N GLU A 238 11.97 -28.32 -17.41
CA GLU A 238 11.50 -29.33 -16.45
C GLU A 238 10.09 -29.00 -15.90
N GLY A 239 9.53 -27.83 -16.24
CA GLY A 239 8.27 -27.32 -15.68
C GLY A 239 8.47 -26.37 -14.50
N LEU A 240 7.43 -25.60 -14.15
CA LEU A 240 7.53 -24.56 -13.10
C LEU A 240 7.67 -25.11 -11.68
N ASP A 241 7.25 -26.35 -11.44
CA ASP A 241 7.29 -26.98 -10.11
C ASP A 241 8.66 -27.61 -9.77
N HIS A 242 9.64 -27.51 -10.67
CA HIS A 242 10.96 -28.09 -10.48
C HIS A 242 11.84 -27.23 -9.56
N ASP A 243 12.63 -27.86 -8.66
CA ASP A 243 13.42 -27.19 -7.61
C ASP A 243 14.44 -26.17 -8.13
N THR A 244 14.85 -26.27 -9.40
CA THR A 244 15.78 -25.33 -10.03
C THR A 244 15.12 -24.04 -10.52
N ILE A 245 13.79 -23.95 -10.42
CA ILE A 245 13.02 -22.79 -10.90
C ILE A 245 12.83 -21.81 -9.76
N GLU A 246 13.32 -20.60 -9.98
CA GLU A 246 13.18 -19.50 -9.03
C GLU A 246 12.28 -18.42 -9.63
N PRO A 247 11.25 -17.95 -8.90
CA PRO A 247 10.56 -16.73 -9.29
C PRO A 247 11.54 -15.56 -9.17
N GLU A 248 11.59 -14.73 -10.20
CA GLU A 248 12.52 -13.61 -10.29
C GLU A 248 11.84 -12.27 -10.01
N ARG A 249 10.64 -12.08 -10.59
CA ARG A 249 9.90 -10.81 -10.55
C ARG A 249 8.43 -11.03 -10.83
N ALA A 250 7.56 -10.28 -10.17
CA ALA A 250 6.15 -10.17 -10.49
C ALA A 250 5.71 -8.72 -10.70
N GLY A 251 4.55 -8.53 -11.32
CA GLY A 251 3.94 -7.23 -11.51
C GLY A 251 2.71 -7.34 -12.40
N GLN A 252 2.33 -6.23 -13.03
CA GLN A 252 1.21 -6.17 -13.97
C GLN A 252 1.64 -5.74 -15.37
N VAL A 253 0.90 -6.19 -16.37
CA VAL A 253 1.03 -5.82 -17.79
C VAL A 253 -0.35 -5.60 -18.41
N ALA A 254 -0.39 -4.86 -19.52
CA ALA A 254 -1.62 -4.58 -20.25
C ALA A 254 -2.08 -5.74 -21.17
N ASP A 255 -1.14 -6.55 -21.60
CA ASP A 255 -1.33 -7.60 -22.60
C ASP A 255 -0.28 -8.72 -22.43
N PHE A 256 -0.26 -9.64 -23.39
CA PHE A 256 0.69 -10.75 -23.45
C PHE A 256 2.00 -10.42 -24.19
N SER A 257 2.25 -9.14 -24.53
CA SER A 257 3.46 -8.74 -25.23
C SER A 257 4.68 -8.93 -24.34
N LEU A 258 5.71 -9.60 -24.88
CA LEU A 258 6.97 -9.83 -24.18
C LEU A 258 7.79 -8.54 -24.04
N GLU A 259 7.54 -7.52 -24.87
CA GLU A 259 8.27 -6.25 -24.83
C GLU A 259 8.06 -5.49 -23.52
N ASN A 260 6.86 -5.63 -22.93
CA ASN A 260 6.48 -5.00 -21.66
C ASN A 260 7.16 -5.64 -20.44
N LEU A 261 7.80 -6.79 -20.62
CA LEU A 261 8.47 -7.53 -19.55
C LEU A 261 9.99 -7.25 -19.46
N GLY A 262 10.49 -6.34 -20.30
CA GLY A 262 11.92 -6.11 -20.42
C GLY A 262 12.61 -7.27 -21.15
N LYS A 263 13.89 -7.51 -20.82
CA LYS A 263 14.68 -8.53 -21.53
C LYS A 263 14.30 -9.94 -21.07
N ILE A 264 13.80 -10.75 -22.00
CA ILE A 264 13.59 -12.18 -21.78
C ILE A 264 14.84 -12.93 -22.22
N HIS A 265 15.52 -13.54 -21.27
CA HIS A 265 16.69 -14.37 -21.48
C HIS A 265 16.30 -15.83 -21.77
N HIS A 266 17.22 -16.59 -22.37
CA HIS A 266 17.06 -18.04 -22.47
C HIS A 266 16.77 -18.65 -21.09
N HIS A 267 15.94 -19.69 -21.12
CA HIS A 267 15.58 -20.46 -19.92
C HIS A 267 14.79 -19.64 -18.90
N MET A 268 13.87 -18.83 -19.42
CA MET A 268 12.88 -18.11 -18.63
C MET A 268 11.49 -18.62 -18.91
N ALA A 269 10.61 -18.47 -17.94
CA ALA A 269 9.20 -18.70 -18.10
C ALA A 269 8.41 -17.49 -17.60
N VAL A 270 7.23 -17.28 -18.15
CA VAL A 270 6.30 -16.24 -17.72
C VAL A 270 4.96 -16.90 -17.45
N ARG A 271 4.45 -16.72 -16.24
CA ARG A 271 3.06 -17.05 -15.91
C ARG A 271 2.26 -15.75 -15.91
N TYR A 272 1.21 -15.68 -16.72
CA TYR A 272 0.21 -14.61 -16.71
C TYR A 272 -1.05 -15.14 -16.02
N GLU A 273 -1.64 -14.33 -15.15
CA GLU A 273 -2.89 -14.62 -14.44
C GLU A 273 -3.80 -13.40 -14.45
N GLY A 274 -5.10 -13.63 -14.59
CA GLY A 274 -6.10 -12.57 -14.57
C GLY A 274 -7.47 -13.08 -14.95
N TRP A 275 -8.31 -12.18 -15.44
CA TRP A 275 -9.70 -12.44 -15.80
C TRP A 275 -9.98 -11.97 -17.22
N LEU A 276 -10.72 -12.78 -17.97
CA LEU A 276 -11.17 -12.52 -19.33
C LEU A 276 -12.68 -12.26 -19.32
N ASN A 277 -13.10 -11.07 -19.74
CA ASN A 277 -14.51 -10.70 -19.83
C ASN A 277 -15.14 -11.28 -21.10
N ILE A 278 -16.07 -12.22 -20.92
CA ILE A 278 -16.85 -12.79 -22.00
C ILE A 278 -18.20 -12.08 -22.05
N THR A 279 -18.46 -11.32 -23.12
CA THR A 279 -19.72 -10.56 -23.26
C THR A 279 -20.84 -11.39 -23.89
N GLN A 280 -20.50 -12.41 -24.68
CA GLN A 280 -21.44 -13.29 -25.35
C GLN A 280 -21.08 -14.75 -25.08
N SER A 281 -22.03 -15.55 -24.59
CA SER A 281 -21.80 -16.97 -24.40
C SER A 281 -21.65 -17.70 -25.75
N GLY A 282 -20.77 -18.70 -25.81
CA GLY A 282 -20.65 -19.60 -26.94
C GLY A 282 -19.26 -20.19 -27.09
N ARG A 283 -18.97 -20.70 -28.29
CA ARG A 283 -17.70 -21.34 -28.61
C ARG A 283 -16.62 -20.31 -28.90
N TYR A 284 -15.55 -20.34 -28.11
CA TYR A 284 -14.35 -19.56 -28.34
C TYR A 284 -13.21 -20.47 -28.80
N THR A 285 -12.40 -20.00 -29.74
CA THR A 285 -11.14 -20.66 -30.13
C THR A 285 -9.98 -19.75 -29.78
N PHE A 286 -8.99 -20.32 -29.10
CA PHE A 286 -7.75 -19.68 -28.71
C PHE A 286 -6.63 -20.16 -29.62
N PHE A 287 -5.76 -19.24 -30.03
CA PHE A 287 -4.62 -19.51 -30.90
C PHE A 287 -3.35 -19.01 -30.21
N LEU A 288 -2.37 -19.90 -30.05
CA LEU A 288 -1.10 -19.60 -29.43
C LEU A 288 0.05 -19.88 -30.39
N GLN A 289 1.03 -18.97 -30.40
CA GLN A 289 2.35 -19.24 -30.96
C GLN A 289 3.39 -19.09 -29.86
N MET A 290 4.09 -20.17 -29.54
CA MET A 290 5.08 -20.21 -28.44
C MET A 290 6.04 -21.40 -28.58
N ASN A 291 7.16 -21.39 -27.84
CA ASN A 291 8.04 -22.56 -27.77
C ASN A 291 7.41 -23.70 -26.96
N GLY A 292 6.82 -23.40 -25.81
CA GLY A 292 6.08 -24.34 -24.97
C GLY A 292 5.24 -23.58 -23.94
N GLY A 293 4.24 -24.23 -23.35
CA GLY A 293 3.34 -23.57 -22.44
C GLY A 293 2.01 -24.27 -22.22
N SER A 294 1.17 -23.65 -21.40
CA SER A 294 -0.20 -24.09 -21.15
C SER A 294 -1.15 -22.91 -21.07
N LEU A 295 -2.38 -23.12 -21.49
CA LEU A 295 -3.50 -22.20 -21.33
C LEU A 295 -4.60 -22.90 -20.55
N GLU A 296 -5.03 -22.26 -19.47
CA GLU A 296 -6.16 -22.66 -18.66
C GLU A 296 -7.19 -21.53 -18.61
N VAL A 297 -8.47 -21.90 -18.70
CA VAL A 297 -9.60 -21.00 -18.50
C VAL A 297 -10.58 -21.66 -17.53
N ASP A 298 -11.02 -20.92 -16.50
CA ASP A 298 -11.83 -21.45 -15.39
C ASP A 298 -11.21 -22.74 -14.78
N ASP A 299 -9.89 -22.71 -14.58
CA ASP A 299 -9.06 -23.82 -14.07
C ASP A 299 -9.13 -25.12 -14.93
N SER A 300 -9.68 -25.03 -16.15
CA SER A 300 -9.75 -26.14 -17.12
C SER A 300 -8.70 -25.96 -18.22
N PRO A 301 -7.90 -26.99 -18.55
CA PRO A 301 -6.86 -26.88 -19.57
C PRO A 301 -7.46 -26.81 -20.98
N VAL A 302 -7.00 -25.83 -21.76
CA VAL A 302 -7.42 -25.60 -23.17
C VAL A 302 -6.32 -25.99 -24.15
N ILE A 303 -5.09 -25.58 -23.86
CA ILE A 303 -3.90 -25.90 -24.65
C ILE A 303 -2.81 -26.36 -23.68
N GLN A 304 -2.14 -27.46 -24.01
CA GLN A 304 -0.99 -27.97 -23.26
C GLN A 304 0.10 -28.40 -24.21
N GLU A 305 1.27 -27.79 -24.08
CA GLU A 305 2.46 -28.12 -24.82
C GLU A 305 3.62 -28.20 -23.82
N ALA A 306 3.89 -29.42 -23.34
CA ALA A 306 4.92 -29.69 -22.35
C ALA A 306 6.26 -29.08 -22.79
N PRO A 307 6.98 -28.39 -21.90
CA PRO A 307 8.20 -27.70 -22.30
C PRO A 307 9.30 -28.70 -22.68
N LYS A 308 10.24 -28.25 -23.51
CA LYS A 308 11.40 -29.04 -23.93
C LYS A 308 12.53 -28.10 -24.30
N ASP A 309 13.74 -28.47 -23.91
CA ASP A 309 14.93 -27.69 -24.27
C ASP A 309 15.08 -27.58 -25.80
N ARG A 310 15.53 -26.40 -26.25
CA ARG A 310 15.78 -26.06 -27.66
C ARG A 310 14.57 -26.27 -28.57
N ARG A 311 13.35 -26.08 -28.05
CA ARG A 311 12.13 -26.19 -28.87
C ARG A 311 11.91 -24.93 -29.70
N GLY A 312 11.74 -25.10 -31.01
CA GLY A 312 11.30 -24.03 -31.91
C GLY A 312 9.85 -23.61 -31.67
N MET A 313 9.42 -22.54 -32.31
CA MET A 313 8.04 -22.06 -32.21
C MET A 313 7.04 -23.11 -32.73
N LYS A 314 5.93 -23.29 -32.00
CA LYS A 314 4.77 -24.09 -32.38
C LYS A 314 3.55 -23.20 -32.52
N GLN A 315 2.66 -23.55 -33.44
CA GLN A 315 1.31 -22.98 -33.51
C GLN A 315 0.34 -23.98 -32.91
N LEU A 316 -0.43 -23.54 -31.93
CA LEU A 316 -1.36 -24.35 -31.15
C LEU A 316 -2.72 -23.68 -31.17
N GLN A 317 -3.77 -24.48 -31.11
CA GLN A 317 -5.12 -23.98 -30.97
C GLN A 317 -5.94 -24.91 -30.07
N GLY A 318 -6.92 -24.33 -29.39
CA GLY A 318 -7.88 -25.05 -28.57
C GLY A 318 -9.18 -24.27 -28.49
N SER A 319 -10.31 -24.98 -28.39
CA SER A 319 -11.62 -24.34 -28.30
C SER A 319 -12.38 -24.85 -27.08
N MET A 320 -13.23 -24.00 -26.53
CA MET A 320 -14.15 -24.36 -25.44
C MET A 320 -15.41 -23.52 -25.48
N GLU A 321 -16.45 -23.97 -24.79
CA GLU A 321 -17.66 -23.17 -24.54
C GLU A 321 -17.43 -22.28 -23.32
N LEU A 322 -17.70 -20.98 -23.47
CA LEU A 322 -17.63 -20.01 -22.38
C LEU A 322 -19.01 -19.38 -22.17
N ALA A 323 -19.40 -19.24 -20.91
CA ALA A 323 -20.57 -18.45 -20.54
C ALA A 323 -20.19 -16.97 -20.38
N THR A 324 -21.16 -16.07 -20.47
CA THR A 324 -20.97 -14.63 -20.22
C THR A 324 -20.42 -14.37 -18.81
N GLY A 325 -19.63 -13.31 -18.66
CA GLY A 325 -19.00 -12.87 -17.41
C GLY A 325 -17.48 -13.03 -17.40
N TRP A 326 -16.86 -12.72 -16.26
CA TRP A 326 -15.43 -12.88 -16.05
C TRP A 326 -15.05 -14.34 -15.94
N ARG A 327 -14.06 -14.76 -16.73
CA ARG A 327 -13.49 -16.10 -16.76
C ARG A 327 -12.05 -16.05 -16.28
N LYS A 328 -11.68 -16.91 -15.35
CA LYS A 328 -10.30 -16.93 -14.83
C LYS A 328 -9.37 -17.41 -15.94
N LEU A 329 -8.28 -16.70 -16.18
CA LEU A 329 -7.35 -16.96 -17.25
C LEU A 329 -5.95 -17.18 -16.67
N ARG A 330 -5.29 -18.27 -17.07
CA ARG A 330 -3.89 -18.52 -16.76
C ARG A 330 -3.15 -18.98 -18.01
N LEU A 331 -2.07 -18.29 -18.37
CA LEU A 331 -1.17 -18.66 -19.45
C LEU A 331 0.23 -18.84 -18.90
N ILE A 332 0.85 -19.99 -19.14
CA ILE A 332 2.27 -20.21 -18.88
C ILE A 332 2.99 -20.28 -20.23
N TYR A 333 4.02 -19.46 -20.37
CA TYR A 333 4.92 -19.44 -21.52
C TYR A 333 6.32 -19.84 -21.08
N PHE A 334 6.93 -20.80 -21.78
CA PHE A 334 8.30 -21.23 -21.58
C PHE A 334 9.18 -20.78 -22.76
N HIS A 335 10.19 -19.96 -22.50
CA HIS A 335 11.19 -19.59 -23.50
C HIS A 335 12.39 -20.54 -23.47
N THR A 336 12.34 -21.57 -24.32
CA THR A 336 13.40 -22.58 -24.49
C THR A 336 14.02 -22.59 -25.89
N GLY A 337 13.56 -21.71 -26.78
CA GLY A 337 14.03 -21.58 -28.15
C GLY A 337 15.19 -20.59 -28.31
N ARG A 338 15.53 -20.27 -29.56
CA ARG A 338 16.56 -19.26 -29.89
C ARG A 338 16.08 -17.84 -29.60
N ASP A 339 14.88 -17.50 -30.05
CA ASP A 339 14.33 -16.15 -29.92
C ASP A 339 13.00 -16.22 -29.15
N PRO A 340 12.75 -15.31 -28.20
CA PRO A 340 11.50 -15.29 -27.46
C PRO A 340 10.36 -14.88 -28.39
N SER A 341 9.31 -15.69 -28.42
CA SER A 341 8.13 -15.41 -29.26
C SER A 341 6.89 -15.96 -28.56
N LEU A 342 5.95 -15.05 -28.29
CA LEU A 342 4.63 -15.35 -27.77
C LEU A 342 3.61 -14.53 -28.55
N MET A 343 2.63 -15.20 -29.13
CA MET A 343 1.44 -14.57 -29.69
C MET A 343 0.21 -15.27 -29.14
N PHE A 344 -0.76 -14.49 -28.65
CA PHE A 344 -2.01 -15.01 -28.12
C PHE A 344 -3.20 -14.28 -28.72
N GLU A 345 -3.98 -15.02 -29.49
CA GLU A 345 -5.17 -14.52 -30.18
C GLU A 345 -6.39 -15.37 -29.81
N MET A 346 -7.58 -14.79 -29.99
CA MET A 346 -8.84 -15.48 -29.81
C MET A 346 -9.82 -15.10 -30.92
N GLU A 347 -10.75 -16.00 -31.20
CA GLU A 347 -11.97 -15.74 -31.97
C GLU A 347 -13.17 -16.25 -31.17
N GLY A 348 -14.35 -15.68 -31.41
CA GLY A 348 -15.56 -16.10 -30.73
C GLY A 348 -16.81 -15.43 -31.29
N PRO A 349 -17.96 -15.61 -30.62
CA PRO A 349 -19.19 -14.95 -31.01
C PRO A 349 -19.01 -13.43 -31.07
N GLY A 350 -19.35 -12.85 -32.22
CA GLY A 350 -19.34 -11.39 -32.43
C GLY A 350 -18.02 -10.78 -32.88
N PHE A 351 -16.91 -11.53 -33.01
CA PHE A 351 -15.66 -10.99 -33.56
C PHE A 351 -14.78 -12.06 -34.21
N ALA A 352 -14.03 -11.66 -35.25
CA ALA A 352 -13.06 -12.51 -35.93
C ALA A 352 -11.75 -12.65 -35.13
N ARG A 353 -10.93 -13.65 -35.45
CA ARG A 353 -9.61 -13.86 -34.83
C ARG A 353 -8.80 -12.58 -34.71
N GLN A 354 -8.41 -12.25 -33.50
CA GLN A 354 -7.59 -11.07 -33.16
C GLN A 354 -6.80 -11.31 -31.88
N ALA A 355 -5.77 -10.48 -31.63
CA ALA A 355 -5.13 -10.41 -30.32
C ALA A 355 -6.16 -10.08 -29.24
N ILE A 356 -6.00 -10.65 -28.04
CA ILE A 356 -6.92 -10.40 -26.94
C ILE A 356 -6.82 -8.93 -26.52
N PRO A 357 -7.87 -8.11 -26.67
CA PRO A 357 -7.82 -6.70 -26.32
C PRO A 357 -7.64 -6.52 -24.81
N ALA A 358 -6.82 -5.55 -24.40
CA ALA A 358 -6.64 -5.19 -22.99
C ALA A 358 -7.98 -4.89 -22.30
N SER A 359 -8.95 -4.29 -23.00
CA SER A 359 -10.29 -4.01 -22.46
C SER A 359 -11.11 -5.25 -22.08
N MET A 360 -10.71 -6.46 -22.51
CA MET A 360 -11.31 -7.73 -22.08
C MET A 360 -10.60 -8.31 -20.85
N LEU A 361 -9.50 -7.72 -20.38
CA LEU A 361 -8.64 -8.27 -19.35
C LEU A 361 -8.74 -7.43 -18.06
N SER A 362 -8.66 -8.10 -16.91
CA SER A 362 -8.59 -7.46 -15.60
C SER A 362 -7.85 -8.33 -14.59
N THR A 363 -7.15 -7.71 -13.64
CA THR A 363 -6.55 -8.41 -12.49
C THR A 363 -7.58 -8.75 -11.41
N SER A 364 -8.78 -8.16 -11.48
CA SER A 364 -9.87 -8.38 -10.52
C SER A 364 -11.25 -8.40 -11.20
N VAL A 365 -12.16 -9.23 -10.68
CA VAL A 365 -13.57 -9.20 -11.07
C VAL A 365 -14.30 -7.98 -10.53
N GLU A 366 -13.86 -7.48 -9.37
CA GLU A 366 -14.35 -6.25 -8.77
C GLU A 366 -13.52 -5.06 -9.27
N PRO A 367 -14.14 -3.95 -9.71
CA PRO A 367 -13.41 -2.78 -10.15
C PRO A 367 -12.51 -2.21 -9.05
N ILE A 368 -11.23 -2.05 -9.36
CA ILE A 368 -10.27 -1.32 -8.52
C ILE A 368 -10.24 0.13 -9.02
N PRO A 369 -10.61 1.13 -8.19
CA PRO A 369 -10.55 2.52 -8.61
C PRO A 369 -9.11 2.94 -8.88
N ALA A 370 -8.89 3.63 -9.99
CA ALA A 370 -7.59 4.23 -10.30
C ALA A 370 -7.28 5.32 -9.27
N PHE A 371 -6.01 5.44 -8.91
CA PHE A 371 -5.55 6.57 -8.11
C PHE A 371 -5.61 7.84 -8.96
N GLU A 372 -6.30 8.87 -8.45
CA GLU A 372 -6.36 10.18 -9.07
C GLU A 372 -5.47 11.18 -8.31
N PRO A 373 -4.37 11.67 -8.90
CA PRO A 373 -3.50 12.61 -8.22
C PRO A 373 -4.21 13.94 -7.91
N ILE A 374 -4.17 14.37 -6.65
CA ILE A 374 -4.69 15.69 -6.26
C ILE A 374 -3.68 16.77 -6.64
N GLN A 375 -4.06 17.62 -7.59
CA GLN A 375 -3.30 18.80 -7.95
C GLN A 375 -3.55 19.95 -6.97
N ALA A 376 -2.49 20.65 -6.58
CA ALA A 376 -2.60 21.78 -5.67
C ALA A 376 -3.37 22.94 -6.34
N ASN A 377 -4.45 23.40 -5.70
CA ASN A 377 -5.16 24.59 -6.11
C ASN A 377 -4.53 25.82 -5.44
N ALA A 378 -4.13 26.82 -6.23
CA ALA A 378 -3.38 27.98 -5.75
C ALA A 378 -4.16 28.85 -4.74
N GLU A 379 -5.47 29.00 -4.92
CA GLU A 379 -6.30 29.79 -4.00
C GLU A 379 -6.47 29.07 -2.66
N LEU A 380 -6.78 27.77 -2.70
CA LEU A 380 -6.87 26.92 -1.51
C LEU A 380 -5.53 26.85 -0.79
N ALA A 381 -4.42 26.74 -1.51
CA ALA A 381 -3.08 26.76 -0.93
C ALA A 381 -2.77 28.09 -0.23
N THR A 382 -3.20 29.22 -0.80
CA THR A 382 -3.04 30.53 -0.18
C THR A 382 -3.85 30.65 1.12
N ARG A 383 -5.09 30.16 1.14
CA ARG A 383 -5.91 30.11 2.35
C ARG A 383 -5.33 29.15 3.38
N GLY A 384 -4.88 27.98 2.92
CA GLY A 384 -4.21 26.95 3.72
C GLY A 384 -2.96 27.46 4.41
N ARG A 385 -2.12 28.25 3.73
CA ARG A 385 -0.95 28.88 4.36
C ARG A 385 -1.33 29.79 5.54
N LYS A 386 -2.41 30.56 5.39
CA LYS A 386 -2.92 31.43 6.46
C LYS A 386 -3.49 30.60 7.61
N ALA A 387 -4.29 29.58 7.30
CA ALA A 387 -4.84 28.64 8.26
C ALA A 387 -3.73 27.92 9.04
N PHE A 388 -2.66 27.48 8.38
CA PHE A 388 -1.53 26.78 8.97
C PHE A 388 -0.84 27.58 10.09
N GLY A 389 -0.65 28.89 9.89
CA GLY A 389 -0.13 29.77 10.93
C GLY A 389 -1.16 30.04 12.04
N LYS A 390 -2.41 30.32 11.66
CA LYS A 390 -3.51 30.66 12.59
C LYS A 390 -3.88 29.51 13.53
N LEU A 391 -3.83 28.27 13.05
CA LEU A 391 -4.20 27.07 13.80
C LEU A 391 -3.03 26.49 14.61
N GLY A 392 -1.87 27.15 14.64
CA GLY A 392 -0.72 26.73 15.43
C GLY A 392 0.09 25.58 14.83
N CYS A 393 -0.19 25.16 13.59
CA CYS A 393 0.58 24.08 12.94
C CYS A 393 2.08 24.43 12.85
N ALA A 394 2.39 25.71 12.61
CA ALA A 394 3.75 26.23 12.48
C ALA A 394 4.58 26.14 13.77
N SER A 395 3.95 26.04 14.95
CA SER A 395 4.65 25.89 16.24
C SER A 395 5.39 24.55 16.32
N CYS A 396 4.86 23.51 15.66
CA CYS A 396 5.50 22.20 15.56
C CYS A 396 6.23 22.01 14.22
N HIS A 397 5.63 22.45 13.11
CA HIS A 397 6.11 22.23 11.75
C HIS A 397 6.75 23.49 11.15
N ASN A 398 8.00 23.74 11.51
CA ASN A 398 8.71 24.98 11.18
C ASN A 398 9.47 24.95 9.83
N ASP A 399 9.50 23.83 9.13
CA ASP A 399 10.26 23.66 7.88
C ASP A 399 9.59 24.30 6.65
N LEU A 400 8.40 24.88 6.81
CA LEU A 400 7.63 25.54 5.75
C LEU A 400 7.77 27.07 5.73
N GLY A 401 8.51 27.67 6.68
CA GLY A 401 8.70 29.13 6.76
C GLY A 401 7.40 29.91 6.96
N VAL A 402 6.38 29.29 7.58
CA VAL A 402 5.16 29.97 8.00
C VAL A 402 5.36 30.50 9.41
N PRO A 403 5.11 31.79 9.69
CA PRO A 403 5.17 32.30 11.06
C PRO A 403 4.13 31.63 11.95
N SER A 404 4.51 31.28 13.19
CA SER A 404 3.54 30.91 14.22
C SER A 404 2.68 32.14 14.55
N ALA A 405 1.37 31.95 14.75
CA ALA A 405 0.58 32.96 15.43
C ALA A 405 1.17 33.19 16.83
N ALA A 406 1.28 34.46 17.22
CA ALA A 406 1.78 34.89 18.53
C ALA A 406 0.74 34.69 19.63
#